data_AF-G2QEU6-F1
#
_entry.id   AF-G2QEU6-F1
#
_cell.length_a   1.000
_cell.length_b   1.000
_cell.length_c   1.000
_cell.angle_alpha   90.00
_cell.angle_beta   90.00
_cell.angle_gamma   90.00
#
_symmetry.space_group_name_H-M   'P 1'
#
loop_
_entity.id
_entity.type
_entity.pdbx_description
1 polymer ?
#
loop_
_entity_poly.entity_id
_entity_poly.type
_entity_poly.pdbx_seq_one_letter_code
_entity_poly.pdbx_strand_id
1 'polypeptide(L)'
;MPLRELQYPTEPYSKVNRHKERADYSLETIHQIVNSCPILHVSFQTPDSPFPAVLPMIGKMGSFSRPSADLGEVLDLYLHG
;
A
#
# COMPACT_ATOMS: atom_id res chain seq x y z
N MET A 1 7.90 -17.87 21.25
CA MET A 1 8.28 -17.56 19.85
C MET A 1 8.29 -16.04 19.73
N PRO A 2 9.37 -15.37 19.30
CA PRO A 2 9.29 -13.94 19.01
C PRO A 2 8.28 -13.71 17.87
N LEU A 3 7.39 -12.73 18.03
CA LEU A 3 6.51 -12.27 16.96
C LEU A 3 7.41 -11.72 15.85
N ARG A 4 7.41 -12.36 14.68
CA ARG A 4 8.12 -11.84 13.51
C ARG A 4 7.15 -10.95 12.74
N GLU A 5 7.38 -9.66 12.79
CA GLU A 5 6.65 -8.68 12.00
C GLU A 5 6.99 -8.86 10.51
N LEU A 6 5.96 -8.95 9.67
CA LEU A 6 6.12 -9.05 8.22
C LEU A 6 6.35 -7.66 7.62
N GLN A 7 7.16 -7.61 6.56
CA GLN A 7 7.50 -6.37 5.88
C GLN A 7 7.45 -6.56 4.36
N TYR A 8 7.14 -5.48 3.64
CA TYR A 8 7.29 -5.42 2.19
C TYR A 8 8.78 -5.45 1.80
N PRO A 9 9.13 -6.08 0.66
CA PRO A 9 10.50 -6.07 0.18
C PRO A 9 10.92 -4.67 -0.27
N THR A 10 12.16 -4.30 0.06
CA THR A 10 12.78 -3.07 -0.46
C THR A 10 13.42 -3.34 -1.81
N GLU A 11 12.81 -2.84 -2.88
CA GLU A 11 13.28 -2.94 -4.25
C GLU A 11 13.88 -1.60 -4.72
N PRO A 12 14.61 -1.55 -5.85
CA PRO A 12 15.19 -0.30 -6.35
C PRO A 12 14.18 0.86 -6.49
N TYR A 13 12.92 0.54 -6.79
CA TYR A 13 11.85 1.53 -6.98
C TYR A 13 11.00 1.80 -5.72
N SER A 14 11.07 0.95 -4.69
CA SER A 14 10.31 1.14 -3.44
C SER A 14 11.17 1.60 -2.26
N LYS A 15 12.51 1.46 -2.35
CA LYS A 15 13.43 1.86 -1.28
C LYS A 15 13.53 3.38 -1.16
N VAL A 16 13.15 3.89 0.02
CA VAL A 16 13.32 5.30 0.39
C VAL A 16 14.80 5.66 0.51
N ASN A 17 15.23 6.67 -0.25
CA ASN A 17 16.62 7.16 -0.26
C ASN A 17 16.84 8.38 0.63
N ARG A 18 15.96 9.39 0.53
CA ARG A 18 16.02 10.62 1.32
C ARG A 18 15.25 10.45 2.62
N HIS A 19 15.83 10.87 3.75
CA HIS A 19 15.25 10.65 5.09
C HIS A 19 14.93 9.17 5.37
N LYS A 20 15.84 8.27 4.98
CA LYS A 20 15.69 6.81 5.11
C LYS A 20 15.44 6.35 6.54
N GLU A 21 15.86 7.13 7.53
CA GLU A 21 15.58 6.91 8.96
C GLU A 21 14.10 6.95 9.31
N ARG A 22 13.25 7.53 8.44
CA ARG A 22 11.79 7.59 8.59
C ARG A 22 11.05 6.50 7.82
N ALA A 23 11.76 5.64 7.09
CA ALA A 23 11.14 4.61 6.30
C ALA A 23 10.63 3.48 7.21
N ASP A 24 9.38 3.09 7.01
CA ASP A 24 8.78 1.90 7.61
C ASP A 24 8.22 1.04 6.47
N TYR A 25 8.53 -0.25 6.51
CA TYR A 25 8.12 -1.24 5.53
C TYR A 25 7.23 -2.33 6.14
N SER A 26 6.81 -2.20 7.40
CA SER A 26 5.94 -3.18 8.03
C SER A 26 4.56 -3.22 7.38
N LEU A 27 4.01 -4.44 7.26
CA LEU A 27 2.67 -4.63 6.72
C LEU A 27 1.65 -3.86 7.57
N GLU A 28 1.77 -3.95 8.90
CA GLU A 28 0.84 -3.32 9.84
C GLU A 28 0.82 -1.80 9.69
N THR A 29 1.99 -1.13 9.69
CA THR A 29 2.08 0.32 9.52
C THR A 29 1.48 0.76 8.18
N ILE A 30 1.86 0.09 7.09
CA ILE A 30 1.39 0.45 5.73
C ILE A 30 -0.11 0.23 5.60
N HIS A 31 -0.62 -0.91 6.07
CA HIS A 31 -2.05 -1.22 5.99
C HIS A 31 -2.88 -0.29 6.88
N GLN A 32 -2.37 0.08 8.05
CA GLN A 32 -3.01 1.05 8.94
C GLN A 32 -3.09 2.45 8.30
N ILE A 33 -2.03 2.92 7.63
CA ILE A 33 -2.04 4.20 6.92
C ILE A 33 -3.16 4.22 5.89
N VAL A 34 -3.20 3.23 4.99
CA VAL A 34 -4.24 3.13 3.94
C VAL A 34 -5.63 3.07 4.56
N ASN A 35 -5.83 2.25 5.59
CA ASN A 35 -7.14 2.06 6.21
C ASN A 35 -7.60 3.25 7.07
N SER A 36 -6.69 4.15 7.49
CA SER A 36 -7.02 5.38 8.22
C SER A 36 -7.33 6.58 7.29
N CYS A 37 -6.83 6.55 6.05
CA CYS A 37 -7.12 7.55 5.03
C CYS A 37 -7.51 6.85 3.71
N PRO A 38 -8.80 6.52 3.50
CA PRO A 38 -9.23 5.67 2.40
C PRO A 38 -9.24 6.38 1.03
N ILE A 39 -8.72 7.61 0.91
CA ILE A 39 -8.60 8.33 -0.36
C ILE A 39 -7.20 8.08 -0.93
N LEU A 40 -7.14 7.41 -2.08
CA LEU A 40 -5.90 7.09 -2.78
C LEU A 40 -5.79 7.89 -4.07
N HIS A 41 -4.57 8.34 -4.38
CA HIS A 41 -4.23 8.91 -5.68
C HIS A 41 -3.63 7.83 -6.56
N VAL A 42 -4.41 7.35 -7.54
CA VAL A 42 -4.00 6.31 -8.48
C VAL A 42 -3.47 6.96 -9.74
N SER A 43 -2.16 6.82 -9.98
CA SER A 43 -1.47 7.39 -11.13
C SER A 43 -1.21 6.33 -12.19
N PHE A 44 -1.55 6.61 -13.45
CA PHE A 44 -1.31 5.70 -14.57
C PHE A 44 -1.10 6.46 -15.88
N GLN A 45 -0.39 5.82 -16.82
CA GLN A 45 -0.17 6.37 -18.14
C GLN A 45 -1.38 6.07 -19.04
N THR A 46 -1.98 7.11 -19.64
CA THR A 46 -3.02 6.89 -20.65
C THR A 46 -2.40 6.79 -22.05
N PRO A 47 -3.00 6.03 -22.98
CA PRO A 47 -2.43 5.84 -24.33
C PRO A 47 -2.34 7.12 -25.17
N ASP A 48 -3.16 8.13 -24.86
CA ASP A 48 -3.41 9.34 -25.64
C ASP A 48 -2.69 10.59 -25.11
N SER A 49 -2.06 10.49 -23.94
CA SER A 49 -1.35 11.59 -23.28
C SER A 49 0.13 11.24 -23.10
N PRO A 50 1.07 12.20 -23.23
CA PRO A 50 2.46 12.02 -22.80
C PRO A 50 2.65 12.20 -21.29
N PHE A 51 1.60 12.64 -20.56
CA PHE A 51 1.63 12.87 -19.11
C PHE A 51 0.71 11.87 -18.39
N PRO A 52 1.06 11.44 -17.16
CA PRO A 52 0.22 10.52 -16.39
C PRO A 52 -1.07 11.19 -15.93
N ALA A 53 -2.17 10.43 -15.95
CA ALA A 53 -3.40 10.81 -15.28
C ALA A 53 -3.33 10.41 -13.80
N VAL A 54 -4.03 11.17 -12.94
CA VAL A 54 -4.16 10.88 -11.51
C VAL A 54 -5.63 10.90 -11.12
N LEU A 55 -6.14 9.77 -10.65
CA LEU A 55 -7.53 9.64 -10.20
C LEU A 55 -7.61 9.51 -8.68
N PRO A 56 -8.44 10.32 -7.99
CA PRO A 56 -8.80 10.06 -6.61
C PRO A 56 -9.79 8.88 -6.55
N MET A 57 -9.43 7.81 -5.83
CA MET A 57 -10.28 6.63 -5.65
C MET A 57 -10.37 6.24 -4.18
N ILE A 58 -11.46 5.57 -3.81
CA ILE A 58 -11.59 4.97 -2.49
C ILE A 58 -10.85 3.63 -2.48
N GLY A 59 -9.99 3.40 -1.48
CA GLY A 59 -9.22 2.17 -1.34
C GLY A 59 -9.27 1.55 0.06
N LYS A 60 -9.06 0.23 0.12
CA LYS A 60 -9.04 -0.54 1.38
C LYS A 60 -8.06 -1.70 1.30
N MET A 61 -7.27 -1.91 2.35
CA MET A 61 -6.51 -3.14 2.54
C MET A 61 -7.40 -4.23 3.13
N GLY A 62 -7.40 -5.42 2.54
CA GLY A 62 -8.16 -6.57 3.03
C GLY A 62 -7.78 -7.87 2.35
N SER A 63 -8.46 -8.95 2.72
CA SER A 63 -8.31 -10.25 2.06
C SER A 63 -9.69 -10.84 1.78
N PHE A 64 -10.00 -11.04 0.50
CA PHE A 64 -11.24 -11.70 0.11
C PHE A 64 -11.25 -13.19 0.52
N SER A 65 -10.10 -13.86 0.40
CA SER A 65 -9.96 -15.29 0.73
C SER A 65 -9.93 -15.56 2.24
N ARG A 66 -9.53 -14.58 3.06
CA ARG A 66 -9.49 -14.67 4.53
C ARG A 66 -10.07 -13.40 5.17
N PRO A 67 -11.39 -13.29 5.34
CA PRO A 67 -12.04 -12.10 5.90
C PRO A 67 -11.63 -11.76 7.34
N SER A 68 -11.06 -12.72 8.08
CA SER A 68 -10.54 -12.54 9.43
C SER A 68 -9.06 -12.17 9.49
N ALA A 69 -8.46 -11.78 8.36
CA ALA A 69 -7.03 -11.48 8.31
C ALA A 69 -6.72 -10.16 9.04
N ASP A 70 -5.63 -10.17 9.81
CA ASP A 70 -5.16 -8.99 10.55
C ASP A 70 -4.28 -8.08 9.68
N LEU A 71 -4.06 -6.84 10.13
CA LEU A 71 -3.24 -5.86 9.40
C LEU A 71 -1.77 -6.28 9.27
N GLY A 72 -1.25 -7.12 10.16
CA GLY A 72 0.10 -7.66 10.06
C GLY A 72 0.25 -8.80 9.05
N GLU A 73 -0.83 -9.22 8.40
CA GLU A 73 -0.84 -10.31 7.42
C GLU A 73 -0.78 -9.79 5.98
N VAL A 74 -0.60 -10.70 5.01
CA VAL A 74 -0.59 -10.35 3.58
C VAL A 74 -2.02 -10.00 3.15
N LEU A 75 -2.23 -8.75 2.76
CA LEU A 75 -3.49 -8.21 2.27
C LEU A 75 -3.35 -7.66 0.85
N ASP A 76 -4.46 -7.63 0.13
CA ASP A 76 -4.61 -6.98 -1.16
C ASP A 76 -5.16 -5.56 -0.98
N LEU A 77 -4.81 -4.66 -1.91
CA LEU A 77 -5.44 -3.35 -2.03
C LEU A 77 -6.62 -3.43 -3.00
N TYR A 78 -7.82 -3.16 -2.51
CA TYR A 78 -9.02 -3.06 -3.34
C TYR A 78 -9.38 -1.60 -3.57
N LEU A 79 -9.73 -1.27 -4.82
CA LEU A 79 -10.24 0.04 -5.23
C LEU A 79 -11.74 -0.05 -5.52
N HIS A 80 -12.48 1.00 -5.16
CA HIS A 80 -13.89 1.15 -5.51
C HIS A 80 -14.06 2.18 -6.64
N GLY A 81 -14.89 1.87 -7.63
CA GLY A 81 -15.21 2.73 -8.78
C GLY A 81 -16.40 2.21 -9.57
#